data_AF-A0A7J0FWX0-F1
#
_entry.id   AF-A0A7J0FWX0-F1
#
_cell.length_a   1.000
_cell.length_b   1.000
_cell.length_c   1.000
_cell.angle_alpha   90.00
_cell.angle_beta   90.00
_cell.angle_gamma   90.00
#
_symmetry.space_group_name_H-M   'P 1'
#
loop_
_entity.id
_entity.type
_entity.pdbx_description
1 polymer ?
#
loop_
_entity_poly.entity_id
_entity_poly.type
_entity_poly.pdbx_seq_one_letter_code
_entity_poly.pdbx_strand_id
1 'polypeptide(L)'
;MLHRGELIANTSLVFNLQVSNPNKGMGIYYNEIYITLYMRDVSIGTKSILAFYQPHKKSFRYDVQINAGKQFWRGIGNGFVDLRLVVETAVKYQIFRWKTKSRQMVLEASVTINPRGMISGEKNIKLYIK
;
A
#
# COMPACT_ATOMS: atom_id res chain seq x y z
N MET A 1 31.11 -14.38 -28.30
CA MET A 1 30.03 -13.37 -28.34
C MET A 1 29.63 -13.10 -26.89
N LEU A 2 30.09 -11.99 -26.32
CA LEU A 2 29.97 -11.66 -24.89
C LEU A 2 28.50 -11.47 -24.49
N HIS A 3 28.07 -12.13 -23.41
CA HIS A 3 26.77 -11.87 -22.77
C HIS A 3 26.75 -10.40 -22.30
N ARG A 4 26.03 -9.57 -23.06
CA ARG A 4 25.69 -8.19 -22.68
C ARG A 4 24.96 -8.29 -21.34
N GLY A 5 25.56 -7.75 -20.29
CA GLY A 5 24.99 -7.73 -18.95
C GLY A 5 23.54 -7.26 -19.00
N GLU A 6 22.62 -8.14 -18.59
CA GLU A 6 21.22 -7.79 -18.44
C GLU A 6 21.19 -6.72 -17.35
N LEU A 7 21.03 -5.45 -17.74
CA LEU A 7 20.75 -4.37 -16.80
C LEU A 7 19.43 -4.73 -16.12
N ILE A 8 19.52 -5.29 -14.91
CA ILE A 8 18.35 -5.54 -14.08
C ILE A 8 17.80 -4.17 -13.71
N ALA A 9 16.79 -3.73 -14.45
CA ALA A 9 16.12 -2.49 -14.16
C ALA A 9 15.49 -2.59 -12.77
N ASN A 10 15.84 -1.64 -11.89
CA ASN A 10 15.21 -1.56 -10.58
C ASN A 10 13.74 -1.12 -10.78
N THR A 11 12.84 -2.04 -10.48
CA THR A 11 11.37 -1.86 -10.60
C THR A 11 10.71 -1.81 -9.23
N SER A 12 11.50 -1.51 -8.20
CA SER A 12 11.01 -1.37 -6.84
C SER A 12 10.30 -0.03 -6.68
N LEU A 13 9.06 -0.09 -6.19
CA LEU A 13 8.30 1.07 -5.74
C LEU A 13 8.18 1.00 -4.23
N VAL A 14 8.48 2.12 -3.56
CA VAL A 14 8.46 2.23 -2.10
C VAL A 14 7.32 3.14 -1.68
N PHE A 15 6.46 2.63 -0.82
CA PHE A 15 5.32 3.34 -0.24
C PHE A 15 5.52 3.50 1.26
N ASN A 16 5.32 4.72 1.76
CA ASN A 16 5.30 4.98 3.19
C ASN A 16 3.87 4.81 3.70
N LEU A 17 3.60 3.70 4.39
CA LEU A 17 2.30 3.46 5.00
C LEU A 17 2.34 3.85 6.48
N GLN A 18 1.51 4.81 6.88
CA GLN A 18 1.30 5.15 8.28
C GLN A 18 -0.08 4.66 8.72
N VAL A 19 -0.10 3.82 9.75
CA VAL A 19 -1.33 3.35 10.41
C VAL A 19 -1.43 4.03 11.76
N SER A 20 -2.48 4.82 11.98
CA SER A 20 -2.66 5.61 13.19
C SER A 20 -3.94 5.22 13.92
N ASN A 21 -3.85 5.04 15.24
CA ASN A 21 -5.00 4.90 16.12
C ASN A 21 -5.25 6.24 16.86
N PRO A 22 -6.15 7.10 16.37
CA PRO A 22 -6.43 8.39 17.02
C PRO A 22 -7.32 8.27 18.26
N ASN A 23 -7.83 7.07 18.58
CA ASN A 23 -8.76 6.89 19.69
C ASN A 23 -8.10 7.24 21.03
N LYS A 24 -8.91 7.75 21.96
CA LYS A 24 -8.41 8.21 23.28
C LYS A 24 -8.18 7.08 24.29
N GLY A 25 -8.92 5.97 24.17
CA GLY A 25 -8.86 4.85 25.14
C GLY A 25 -9.20 3.49 24.54
N MET A 26 -9.21 3.35 23.21
CA MET A 26 -9.51 2.10 22.52
C MET A 26 -8.30 1.63 21.73
N GLY A 27 -7.92 0.36 21.90
CA GLY A 27 -6.96 -0.31 21.04
C GLY A 27 -7.61 -0.79 19.74
N ILE A 28 -6.81 -1.10 18.74
CA ILE A 28 -7.27 -1.68 17.48
C ILE A 28 -6.46 -2.94 17.20
N TYR A 29 -7.15 -4.07 17.01
CA TYR A 29 -6.55 -5.26 16.42
C TYR A 29 -6.76 -5.20 14.91
N TYR A 30 -5.66 -5.20 14.17
CA TYR A 30 -5.65 -5.35 12.73
C TYR A 30 -5.42 -6.82 12.40
N ASN A 31 -6.22 -7.36 11.49
CA ASN A 31 -5.84 -8.55 10.74
C ASN A 31 -4.65 -8.23 9.83
N GLU A 32 -4.13 -9.25 9.15
CA GLU A 32 -3.13 -9.04 8.10
C GLU A 32 -3.60 -7.93 7.14
N ILE A 33 -2.71 -6.99 6.85
CA ILE A 33 -2.95 -5.91 5.91
C ILE A 33 -2.41 -6.36 4.57
N TYR A 34 -3.29 -6.55 3.59
CA TYR A 34 -2.92 -6.87 2.22
C TYR A 34 -2.77 -5.59 1.42
N ILE A 35 -1.66 -5.48 0.70
CA ILE A 35 -1.33 -4.30 -0.11
C ILE A 35 -1.13 -4.79 -1.53
N THR A 36 -1.94 -4.28 -2.45
CA THR A 36 -1.86 -4.60 -3.87
C THR A 36 -1.61 -3.34 -4.68
N LEU A 37 -0.60 -3.37 -5.53
CA LEU A 37 -0.32 -2.32 -6.47
C LEU A 37 -0.86 -2.70 -7.85
N TYR A 38 -1.65 -1.80 -8.42
CA TYR A 38 -2.21 -1.93 -9.76
C TYR A 38 -1.60 -0.87 -10.68
N MET A 39 -1.40 -1.27 -11.93
CA MET A 39 -1.20 -0.37 -13.05
C MET A 39 -2.39 -0.56 -14.00
N ARG A 40 -3.22 0.48 -14.15
CA ARG A 40 -4.58 0.35 -14.68
C ARG A 40 -5.38 -0.67 -13.86
N ASP A 41 -5.87 -1.74 -14.48
CA ASP A 41 -6.65 -2.80 -13.81
C ASP A 41 -5.86 -4.10 -13.60
N VAL A 42 -4.55 -4.08 -13.85
CA VAL A 42 -3.68 -5.25 -13.69
C VAL A 42 -2.85 -5.10 -12.41
N SER A 43 -2.92 -6.12 -11.55
CA SER A 43 -2.04 -6.20 -10.38
C SER A 43 -0.61 -6.43 -10.85
N ILE A 44 0.30 -5.56 -10.42
CA ILE A 44 1.73 -5.59 -10.78
C ILE A 44 2.61 -5.94 -9.59
N GLY A 45 2.05 -6.08 -8.40
CA GLY A 45 2.76 -6.58 -7.23
C GLY A 45 1.97 -6.49 -5.94
N THR A 46 2.37 -7.28 -4.95
CA THR A 46 1.70 -7.38 -3.65
C THR A 46 2.69 -7.38 -2.49
N LYS A 47 2.21 -7.01 -1.32
CA LYS A 47 2.90 -7.15 -0.04
C LYS A 47 1.86 -7.38 1.06
N SER A 48 2.28 -7.95 2.18
CA SER A 48 1.46 -7.96 3.38
C SER A 48 2.23 -7.51 4.62
N ILE A 49 1.49 -7.00 5.60
CA ILE A 49 1.97 -6.71 6.95
C ILE A 49 1.17 -7.61 7.89
N LEU A 50 1.89 -8.40 8.70
CA LEU A 50 1.28 -9.33 9.65
C LEU A 50 0.32 -8.62 10.60
N ALA A 51 -0.70 -9.34 11.05
CA ALA A 51 -1.66 -8.86 12.04
C ALA A 51 -0.96 -8.29 13.29
N PHE A 52 -1.48 -7.18 13.82
CA PHE A 52 -0.92 -6.55 15.00
C PHE A 52 -1.98 -5.87 15.87
N TYR A 53 -1.66 -5.71 17.14
CA TYR A 53 -2.41 -4.86 18.06
C TYR A 53 -1.78 -3.47 18.11
N GLN A 54 -2.61 -2.44 17.98
CA GLN A 54 -2.21 -1.04 18.11
C GLN A 54 -2.89 -0.40 19.33
N PRO A 55 -2.10 0.01 20.35
CA PRO A 55 -2.64 0.79 21.47
C PRO A 55 -3.23 2.13 21.03
N HIS A 56 -4.05 2.72 21.89
CA HIS A 56 -4.64 4.03 21.67
C HIS A 56 -3.55 5.13 21.52
N LYS A 57 -3.81 6.15 20.70
CA LYS A 57 -2.87 7.26 20.41
C LYS A 57 -1.48 6.83 19.90
N LYS A 58 -1.36 5.64 19.30
CA LYS A 58 -0.11 5.16 18.67
C LYS A 58 -0.22 5.19 17.15
N SER A 59 0.92 5.40 16.51
CA SER A 59 1.08 5.33 15.06
C SER A 59 2.25 4.41 14.74
N PHE A 60 2.08 3.56 13.73
CA PHE A 60 3.13 2.68 13.19
C PHE A 60 3.40 3.08 11.74
N ARG A 61 4.65 2.98 11.32
CA ARG A 61 5.11 3.32 9.98
C ARG A 61 5.77 2.10 9.36
N TYR A 62 5.48 1.88 8.08
CA TYR A 62 6.00 0.76 7.31
C TYR A 62 6.51 1.27 5.97
N ASP A 63 7.75 0.91 5.64
CA ASP A 63 8.29 1.06 4.29
C ASP A 63 7.91 -0.18 3.48
N VAL A 64 6.93 0.01 2.62
CA VAL A 64 6.37 -1.06 1.80
C VAL A 64 7.04 -1.02 0.44
N GLN A 65 7.97 -1.92 0.21
CA GLN A 65 8.61 -2.11 -1.09
C GLN A 65 7.87 -3.19 -1.89
N ILE A 66 7.40 -2.83 -3.08
CA ILE A 66 6.77 -3.73 -4.05
C ILE A 66 7.60 -3.75 -5.32
N ASN A 67 7.95 -4.94 -5.81
CA ASN A 67 8.57 -5.10 -7.12
C ASN A 67 7.49 -5.16 -8.19
N ALA A 68 7.44 -4.15 -9.07
CA ALA A 68 6.41 -3.98 -10.09
C ALA A 68 6.70 -4.73 -11.41
N GLY A 69 7.89 -5.33 -11.53
CA GLY A 69 8.28 -6.16 -12.65
C GLY A 69 8.45 -5.44 -13.99
N LYS A 70 8.68 -6.23 -15.05
CA LYS A 70 9.02 -5.74 -16.39
C LYS A 70 7.89 -4.94 -17.05
N GLN A 71 6.63 -5.21 -16.71
CA GLN A 71 5.48 -4.52 -17.30
C GLN A 71 5.43 -3.05 -16.88
N PHE A 72 5.66 -2.76 -15.61
CA PHE A 72 5.78 -1.39 -15.12
C PHE A 72 6.93 -0.66 -15.80
N TRP A 73 8.09 -1.31 -15.94
CA TRP A 73 9.26 -0.67 -16.56
C TRP A 73 8.99 -0.27 -18.03
N ARG A 74 8.33 -1.13 -18.80
CA ARG A 74 7.90 -0.79 -20.16
C ARG A 74 6.89 0.36 -20.17
N GLY A 75 5.94 0.35 -19.23
CA GLY A 75 4.92 1.39 -19.11
C GLY A 75 5.52 2.78 -18.89
N ILE A 76 6.42 2.91 -17.92
CA ILE A 76 7.01 4.20 -17.54
C ILE A 76 8.02 4.70 -18.59
N GLY A 77 8.66 3.79 -19.34
CA GLY A 77 9.48 4.15 -20.50
C GLY A 77 8.67 4.73 -21.66
N ASN A 78 7.37 4.39 -21.74
CA ASN A 78 6.47 4.88 -22.79
C ASN A 78 5.76 6.19 -22.42
N GLY A 79 5.93 6.70 -21.19
CA GLY A 79 5.32 7.95 -20.74
C GLY A 79 4.82 7.92 -19.30
N PHE A 80 3.70 8.59 -19.07
CA PHE A 80 3.06 8.64 -17.76
C PHE A 80 2.35 7.32 -17.44
N VAL A 81 2.36 6.93 -16.17
CA VAL A 81 1.73 5.71 -15.68
C VAL A 81 0.84 6.02 -14.50
N ASP A 82 -0.42 5.59 -14.58
CA ASP A 82 -1.36 5.62 -13.47
C ASP A 82 -1.21 4.38 -12.60
N LEU A 83 -0.91 4.62 -11.33
CA LEU A 83 -0.81 3.59 -10.30
C LEU A 83 -1.99 3.72 -9.34
N ARG A 84 -2.50 2.57 -8.90
CA ARG A 84 -3.51 2.46 -7.85
C ARG A 84 -3.05 1.47 -6.80
N LEU A 85 -2.84 1.96 -5.58
CA LEU A 85 -2.53 1.15 -4.41
C LEU A 85 -3.84 0.85 -3.69
N VAL A 86 -4.09 -0.43 -3.40
CA VAL A 86 -5.23 -0.88 -2.60
C VAL A 86 -4.69 -1.55 -1.35
N VAL A 87 -5.15 -1.09 -0.18
CA VAL A 87 -4.77 -1.59 1.14
C VAL A 87 -6.02 -2.13 1.81
N GLU A 88 -6.06 -3.43 2.08
CA GLU A 88 -7.22 -4.13 2.62
C GLU A 88 -6.88 -4.76 3.97
N THR A 89 -7.75 -4.59 4.95
CA THR A 89 -7.62 -5.24 6.25
C THR A 89 -8.97 -5.33 6.95
N ALA A 90 -9.04 -6.12 8.00
CA ALA A 90 -10.17 -6.13 8.92
C ALA A 90 -9.72 -5.69 10.31
N VAL A 91 -10.54 -4.90 10.99
CA VAL A 91 -10.22 -4.37 12.32
C VAL A 91 -11.25 -4.79 13.36
N LYS A 92 -10.79 -4.97 14.59
CA LYS A 92 -11.62 -5.08 15.80
C LYS A 92 -11.15 -4.04 16.81
N TYR A 93 -12.06 -3.23 17.32
CA TYR A 93 -11.75 -2.28 18.37
C TYR A 93 -11.79 -2.99 19.72
N GLN A 94 -10.81 -2.70 20.58
CA GLN A 94 -10.78 -3.16 21.96
C GLN A 94 -11.22 -2.03 22.89
N ILE A 95 -12.27 -2.29 23.65
CA ILE A 95 -12.83 -1.38 24.65
C ILE A 95 -12.74 -2.10 26.00
N PHE A 96 -11.82 -1.64 26.87
CA PHE A 96 -11.45 -2.35 28.09
C PHE A 96 -11.09 -3.83 27.82
N ARG A 97 -11.94 -4.77 28.26
CA ARG A 97 -11.76 -6.23 28.08
C ARG A 97 -12.57 -6.83 26.93
N TRP A 98 -13.38 -6.03 26.22
CA TRP A 98 -14.27 -6.49 25.15
C TRP A 98 -13.72 -6.12 23.77
N LYS A 99 -14.02 -6.95 22.76
CA LYS A 99 -13.68 -6.68 21.35
C LYS A 99 -14.95 -6.50 20.55
N THR A 100 -14.96 -5.54 19.63
CA THR A 100 -16.09 -5.35 18.71
C THR A 100 -16.16 -6.45 17.66
N LYS A 101 -17.27 -6.47 16.91
CA LYS A 101 -17.31 -7.19 15.64
C LYS A 101 -16.23 -6.68 14.68
N SER A 102 -15.79 -7.58 13.81
CA SER A 102 -14.83 -7.26 12.75
C SER A 102 -15.46 -6.30 11.74
N ARG A 103 -14.72 -5.28 11.32
CA ARG A 103 -15.10 -4.34 10.25
C ARG A 103 -14.05 -4.41 9.14
N GLN A 104 -14.46 -4.46 7.89
CA GLN A 104 -13.52 -4.45 6.78
C GLN A 104 -13.17 -3.00 6.46
N MET A 105 -11.90 -2.74 6.16
CA MET A 105 -11.39 -1.44 5.78
C MET A 105 -10.60 -1.58 4.48
N VAL A 106 -10.90 -0.71 3.53
CA VAL A 106 -10.21 -0.64 2.24
C VAL A 106 -9.75 0.79 2.05
N LEU A 107 -8.45 1.01 1.88
CA LEU A 107 -7.88 2.26 1.44
C LEU A 107 -7.44 2.12 0.00
N GLU A 108 -7.87 3.06 -0.85
CA GLU A 108 -7.43 3.18 -2.23
C GLU A 108 -6.66 4.49 -2.38
N ALA A 109 -5.47 4.42 -2.96
CA ALA A 109 -4.67 5.59 -3.30
C ALA A 109 -4.25 5.54 -4.76
N SER A 110 -4.53 6.58 -5.54
CA SER A 110 -4.16 6.69 -6.95
C SER A 110 -3.22 7.84 -7.21
N VAL A 111 -2.25 7.62 -8.09
CA VAL A 111 -1.24 8.62 -8.46
C VAL A 111 -0.74 8.38 -9.88
N THR A 112 -0.50 9.45 -10.63
CA THR A 112 0.19 9.40 -11.92
C THR A 112 1.68 9.67 -11.70
N ILE A 113 2.54 8.84 -12.31
CA ILE A 113 4.00 8.99 -12.25
C ILE A 113 4.54 9.24 -13.67
N ASN A 114 5.51 10.15 -13.79
CA ASN A 114 6.16 10.46 -15.06
C ASN A 114 7.40 9.56 -15.32
N PRO A 115 8.00 9.59 -16.53
CA PRO A 115 9.18 8.78 -16.88
C PRO A 115 10.40 8.94 -15.97
N ARG A 116 10.46 10.02 -15.17
CA ARG A 116 11.54 10.28 -14.20
C ARG A 116 11.23 9.70 -12.81
N GLY A 117 10.13 8.97 -12.65
CA GLY A 117 9.69 8.43 -11.36
C GLY A 117 9.08 9.47 -10.43
N MET A 118 8.78 10.69 -10.92
CA MET A 118 8.17 11.74 -10.12
C MET A 118 6.66 11.70 -10.24
N ILE A 119 5.99 12.00 -9.12
CA ILE A 119 4.54 12.17 -9.07
C ILE A 119 4.15 13.37 -9.91
N SER A 120 3.15 13.19 -10.77
CA SER A 120 2.55 14.23 -11.58
C SER A 120 1.10 14.43 -11.13
N GLY A 121 0.76 15.66 -10.73
CA GLY A 121 -0.58 15.99 -10.24
C GLY A 121 -0.83 15.59 -8.79
N GLU A 122 -2.11 15.50 -8.44
CA GLU A 122 -2.55 15.23 -7.06
C GLU A 122 -2.64 13.74 -6.76
N LYS A 123 -2.45 13.40 -5.48
CA LYS A 123 -2.74 12.06 -4.96
C LYS A 123 -4.21 11.99 -4.58
N ASN A 124 -4.94 11.02 -5.11
CA ASN A 124 -6.29 10.75 -4.66
C ASN A 124 -6.27 9.62 -3.63
N ILE A 125 -6.81 9.83 -2.43
CA ILE A 125 -6.87 8.83 -1.37
C ILE A 125 -8.31 8.71 -0.87
N LYS A 126 -8.85 7.49 -0.85
CA LYS A 126 -10.20 7.17 -0.38
C LYS A 126 -10.13 6.02 0.62
N LEU A 127 -10.89 6.15 1.71
CA LEU A 127 -11.03 5.11 2.73
C LEU A 127 -12.49 4.68 2.80
N TYR A 128 -12.72 3.38 2.69
CA TYR A 128 -14.02 2.75 2.79
C TYR A 128 -14.06 1.81 3.99
N ILE A 129 -15.16 1.84 4.72
CA ILE A 129 -15.45 0.90 5.81
C ILE A 129 -16.67 0.08 5.36
N LYS A 130 -16.53 -1.24 5.32
CA LYS A 130 -17.60 -2.18 4.97
C LYS A 130 -18.08 -2.93 6.21
#